data_AF-A0A383CET0-F1
#
_entry.id   AF-A0A383CET0-F1
#
_cell.length_a   1.000
_cell.length_b   1.000
_cell.length_c   1.000
_cell.angle_alpha   90.00
_cell.angle_beta   90.00
_cell.angle_gamma   90.00
#
_symmetry.space_group_name_H-M   'P 1'
#
loop_
_entity.id
_entity.type
_entity.pdbx_description
1 polymer ?
#
loop_
_entity_poly.entity_id
_entity_poly.type
_entity_poly.pdbx_seq_one_letter_code
_entity_poly.pdbx_strand_id
1 'polypeptide(L)'
;MVNTSDEWIQSRTGIKERRLVKKGEATSDMAANIANQLLKKSGKPPEDIDVIIIATCTPDMLVVATAALVQEKIGAENAWGFDLSGACTGFIYALEIGSKLVESNQYKNVMVIGV
;
A
#
# COMPACT_ATOMS: atom_id res chain seq x y z
N MET A 1 -6.17 11.03 29.46
CA MET A 1 -6.68 9.77 28.87
C MET A 1 -8.16 9.72 29.16
N VAL A 2 -9.03 9.51 28.17
CA VAL A 2 -10.49 9.42 28.39
C VAL A 2 -10.78 8.05 29.01
N ASN A 3 -11.61 7.98 30.05
CA ASN A 3 -12.12 6.69 30.54
C ASN A 3 -13.09 6.14 29.49
N THR A 4 -12.71 5.05 28.82
CA THR A 4 -13.55 4.35 27.83
C THR A 4 -13.89 2.95 28.33
N SER A 5 -15.04 2.44 27.88
CA SER A 5 -15.49 1.05 28.10
C SER A 5 -15.77 0.39 26.75
N ASP A 6 -15.89 -0.94 26.73
CA ASP A 6 -16.27 -1.69 25.53
C ASP A 6 -17.62 -1.21 24.96
N GLU A 7 -18.63 -1.07 25.81
CA GLU A 7 -19.94 -0.51 25.44
C GLU A 7 -19.83 0.90 24.86
N TRP A 8 -18.99 1.76 25.44
CA TRP A 8 -18.78 3.12 24.94
C TRP A 8 -18.10 3.12 23.56
N ILE A 9 -17.09 2.27 23.34
CA ILE A 9 -16.39 2.18 22.04
C ILE A 9 -17.33 1.67 20.96
N GLN A 10 -18.06 0.58 21.23
CA GLN A 10 -18.98 -0.01 20.26
C GLN A 10 -20.14 0.95 19.94
N SER A 11 -20.75 1.60 20.93
CA SER A 11 -21.86 2.53 20.70
C SER A 11 -21.43 3.80 19.96
N ARG A 12 -20.20 4.28 20.14
CA ARG A 12 -19.70 5.51 19.49
C ARG A 12 -19.09 5.28 18.12
N THR A 13 -18.45 4.13 17.89
CA THR A 13 -17.64 3.89 16.69
C THR A 13 -18.10 2.70 15.86
N GLY A 14 -18.88 1.78 16.44
CA GLY A 14 -19.21 0.49 15.84
C GLY A 14 -18.05 -0.52 15.83
N ILE A 15 -16.87 -0.17 16.32
CA ILE A 15 -15.66 -1.02 16.29
C ILE A 15 -15.71 -2.04 17.43
N LYS A 16 -15.58 -3.34 17.10
CA LYS A 16 -15.50 -4.44 18.07
C LYS A 16 -14.07 -4.96 18.27
N GLU A 17 -13.35 -5.12 17.17
CA GLU A 17 -11.96 -5.55 17.17
C GLU A 17 -11.20 -4.79 16.09
N ARG A 18 -9.88 -4.76 16.23
CA ARG A 18 -8.97 -4.24 15.20
C ARG A 18 -7.82 -5.21 14.98
N ARG A 19 -7.21 -5.15 13.80
CA ARG A 19 -6.03 -5.93 13.49
C ARG A 19 -4.78 -5.13 13.84
N LEU A 20 -3.85 -5.80 14.51
CA LEU A 20 -2.53 -5.28 14.85
C LEU A 20 -1.51 -6.07 14.02
N VAL A 21 -0.60 -5.35 13.40
CA VAL A 21 0.52 -5.94 12.66
C VAL A 21 1.39 -6.76 13.61
N LYS A 22 2.04 -7.82 13.11
CA LYS A 22 2.92 -8.64 13.94
C LYS A 22 4.16 -7.86 14.34
N LYS A 23 4.78 -8.25 15.45
CA LYS A 23 6.06 -7.67 15.87
C LYS A 23 7.11 -7.93 14.78
N GLY A 24 7.78 -6.87 14.35
CA GLY A 24 8.84 -6.93 13.33
C GLY A 24 8.34 -6.92 11.89
N GLU A 25 7.02 -6.78 11.67
CA GLU A 25 6.44 -6.60 10.33
C GLU A 25 6.15 -5.11 10.12
N ALA A 26 6.68 -4.56 9.04
CA ALA A 26 6.56 -3.16 8.66
C ALA A 26 5.54 -2.95 7.52
N THR A 27 5.33 -1.70 7.13
CA THR A 27 4.41 -1.32 6.06
C THR A 27 4.83 -1.95 4.72
N SER A 28 6.13 -2.00 4.43
CA SER A 28 6.67 -2.65 3.24
C SER A 28 6.41 -4.17 3.22
N ASP A 29 6.41 -4.84 4.37
CA ASP A 29 6.11 -6.27 4.46
C ASP A 29 4.64 -6.55 4.14
N MET A 30 3.74 -5.76 4.72
CA MET A 30 2.30 -5.84 4.42
C MET A 30 2.04 -5.54 2.94
N ALA A 31 2.67 -4.50 2.41
CA ALA A 31 2.56 -4.12 1.00
C ALA A 31 3.11 -5.21 0.06
N ALA A 32 4.25 -5.83 0.38
CA ALA A 32 4.80 -6.94 -0.41
C ALA A 32 3.89 -8.17 -0.40
N ASN A 33 3.26 -8.47 0.74
CA ASN A 33 2.27 -9.54 0.84
C ASN A 33 1.02 -9.26 -0.03
N ILE A 34 0.57 -8.00 -0.08
CA ILE A 34 -0.53 -7.57 -0.97
C ILE A 34 -0.10 -7.63 -2.43
N ALA A 35 1.10 -7.13 -2.76
CA ALA A 35 1.65 -7.15 -4.11
C ALA A 35 1.74 -8.58 -4.68
N ASN A 36 2.25 -9.53 -3.91
CA ASN A 36 2.28 -10.95 -4.30
C ASN A 36 0.87 -11.52 -4.55
N GLN A 37 -0.13 -11.12 -3.76
CA GLN A 37 -1.52 -11.52 -4.01
C GLN A 37 -2.07 -10.91 -5.31
N LEU A 38 -1.74 -9.65 -5.61
CA LEU A 38 -2.13 -8.98 -6.85
C LEU A 38 -1.47 -9.62 -8.09
N LEU A 39 -0.18 -9.94 -8.01
CA LEU A 39 0.56 -10.65 -9.07
C LEU A 39 -0.07 -12.01 -9.33
N LYS A 40 -0.31 -12.80 -8.28
CA LYS A 40 -0.99 -14.10 -8.38
C LYS A 40 -2.39 -13.97 -8.98
N LYS A 41 -3.17 -12.96 -8.57
CA LYS A 41 -4.54 -12.75 -9.07
C LYS A 41 -4.57 -12.29 -10.53
N SER A 42 -3.60 -11.50 -10.94
CA SER A 42 -3.49 -10.98 -12.31
C SER A 42 -2.81 -11.96 -13.28
N GLY A 43 -2.12 -12.98 -12.76
CA GLY A 43 -1.32 -13.90 -13.56
C GLY A 43 -0.09 -13.24 -14.18
N LYS A 44 0.33 -12.08 -13.65
CA LYS A 44 1.47 -11.32 -14.16
C LYS A 44 2.75 -11.68 -13.41
N PRO A 45 3.88 -11.80 -14.10
CA PRO A 45 5.18 -11.90 -13.45
C PRO A 45 5.56 -10.52 -12.83
N PRO A 46 6.38 -10.47 -11.77
CA PRO A 46 6.81 -9.21 -11.16
C PRO A 46 7.44 -8.22 -12.14
N GLU A 47 8.16 -8.73 -13.15
CA GLU A 47 8.88 -7.98 -14.17
C GLU A 47 7.95 -7.24 -15.15
N ASP A 48 6.66 -7.59 -15.18
CA ASP A 48 5.64 -6.89 -15.97
C ASP A 48 5.21 -5.57 -15.31
N ILE A 49 5.53 -5.33 -14.04
CA ILE A 49 5.10 -4.11 -13.34
C ILE A 49 6.01 -2.96 -13.74
N ASP A 50 5.40 -1.84 -14.17
CA ASP A 50 6.14 -0.66 -14.62
C ASP A 50 6.25 0.40 -13.50
N VAL A 51 5.21 0.52 -12.67
CA VAL A 51 5.15 1.53 -11.59
C VAL A 51 4.52 0.95 -10.33
N ILE A 52 5.11 1.22 -9.17
CA ILE A 52 4.55 0.90 -7.84
C ILE A 52 4.25 2.20 -7.08
N ILE A 53 2.99 2.39 -6.70
CA ILE A 53 2.55 3.53 -5.89
C ILE A 53 2.05 3.01 -4.54
N ILE A 54 2.72 3.42 -3.45
CA ILE A 54 2.31 3.09 -2.09
C ILE A 54 1.67 4.33 -1.46
N ALA A 55 0.36 4.29 -1.25
CA ALA A 55 -0.34 5.29 -0.47
C ALA A 55 -0.23 4.96 1.02
N THR A 56 0.65 5.67 1.74
CA THR A 56 0.85 5.46 3.18
C THR A 56 1.25 6.75 3.90
N CYS A 57 0.88 6.85 5.18
CA CYS A 57 1.39 7.86 6.12
C CYS A 57 2.21 7.24 7.25
N THR A 58 2.45 5.93 7.18
CA THR A 58 3.22 5.18 8.17
C THR A 58 4.29 4.34 7.46
N PRO A 59 5.17 4.96 6.65
CA PRO A 59 6.20 4.22 5.95
C PRO A 59 7.21 3.63 6.93
N ASP A 60 7.95 2.61 6.48
CA ASP A 60 9.05 2.01 7.24
C ASP A 60 10.09 3.06 7.67
N MET A 61 10.39 3.98 6.75
CA MET A 61 11.38 5.05 6.91
C MET A 61 10.87 6.31 6.20
N LEU A 62 11.28 7.49 6.66
CA LEU A 62 10.94 8.76 6.01
C LEU A 62 11.69 8.99 4.70
N VAL A 63 12.88 8.39 4.60
CA VAL A 63 13.76 8.43 3.42
C VAL A 63 14.02 6.99 3.03
N VAL A 64 13.98 6.71 1.73
CA VAL A 64 13.69 5.40 1.11
C VAL A 64 12.18 5.14 1.03
N ALA A 65 11.65 5.17 -0.18
CA ALA A 65 10.23 4.90 -0.41
C ALA A 65 9.91 3.44 -0.09
N THR A 66 8.78 3.22 0.60
CA THR A 66 8.18 1.91 0.82
C THR A 66 8.01 1.17 -0.52
N ALA A 67 7.67 1.89 -1.59
CA ALA A 67 7.60 1.34 -2.94
C ALA A 67 8.90 0.65 -3.41
N ALA A 68 10.07 1.22 -3.07
CA ALA A 68 11.37 0.63 -3.43
C ALA A 68 11.66 -0.65 -2.64
N LEU A 69 11.28 -0.68 -1.36
CA LEU A 69 11.38 -1.89 -0.53
C LEU A 69 10.44 -3.00 -1.03
N VAL A 70 9.23 -2.64 -1.46
CA VAL A 70 8.27 -3.57 -2.05
C VAL A 70 8.81 -4.14 -3.36
N GLN A 71 9.30 -3.27 -4.25
CA GLN A 71 9.94 -3.65 -5.51
C GLN A 71 11.03 -4.72 -5.29
N GLU A 72 11.94 -4.49 -4.34
CA GLU A 72 12.99 -5.46 -3.99
C GLU A 72 12.40 -6.79 -3.47
N LYS A 73 11.43 -6.72 -2.54
CA LYS A 73 10.82 -7.91 -1.93
C LYS A 73 10.07 -8.81 -2.92
N ILE A 74 9.51 -8.24 -3.98
CA ILE A 74 8.73 -8.99 -4.99
C ILE A 74 9.51 -9.30 -6.27
N GLY A 75 10.74 -8.78 -6.42
CA GLY A 75 11.54 -8.95 -7.65
C GLY A 75 11.03 -8.17 -8.86
N ALA A 76 10.35 -7.03 -8.65
CA ALA A 76 9.84 -6.19 -9.74
C ALA A 76 10.94 -5.27 -10.30
N GLU A 77 12.00 -5.85 -10.86
CA GLU A 77 13.24 -5.14 -11.23
C GLU A 77 13.07 -4.05 -12.31
N ASN A 78 11.99 -4.10 -13.09
CA ASN A 78 11.67 -3.11 -14.13
C ASN A 78 10.83 -1.93 -13.61
N ALA A 79 10.27 -2.05 -12.40
CA ALA A 79 9.36 -1.04 -11.86
C ALA A 79 10.15 0.11 -11.24
N TRP A 80 9.68 1.34 -11.41
CA TRP A 80 10.02 2.42 -10.48
C TRP A 80 8.86 2.67 -9.53
N GLY A 81 9.07 3.43 -8.45
CA GLY A 81 7.99 3.66 -7.51
C GLY A 81 8.21 4.80 -6.53
N PHE A 82 7.12 5.22 -5.91
CA PHE A 82 7.11 6.30 -4.93
C PHE A 82 5.99 6.10 -3.90
N ASP A 83 6.15 6.79 -2.77
CA ASP A 83 5.15 6.84 -1.72
C ASP A 83 4.31 8.11 -1.86
N LEU A 84 3.00 8.00 -1.65
CA LEU A 84 2.06 9.11 -1.64
C LEU A 84 1.47 9.27 -0.24
N SER A 85 1.72 10.43 0.37
CA SER A 85 1.10 10.80 1.65
C SER A 85 -0.18 11.60 1.40
N GLY A 86 -1.32 10.96 1.64
CA GLY A 86 -2.65 11.55 1.48
C GLY A 86 -3.61 11.17 2.61
N ALA A 87 -3.07 10.78 3.78
CA ALA A 87 -3.82 10.27 4.92
C ALA A 87 -4.83 9.18 4.51
N CYS A 88 -6.01 9.17 5.13
CA CYS A 88 -7.08 8.20 4.82
C CYS A 88 -7.58 8.28 3.37
N THR A 89 -7.31 9.38 2.64
CA THR A 89 -7.64 9.55 1.22
C THR A 89 -6.54 9.12 0.27
N GLY A 90 -5.38 8.68 0.79
CA GLY A 90 -4.19 8.39 -0.01
C GLY A 90 -4.43 7.36 -1.11
N PHE A 91 -5.21 6.30 -0.85
CA PHE A 91 -5.51 5.29 -1.86
C PHE A 91 -6.28 5.87 -3.05
N ILE A 92 -7.23 6.77 -2.81
CA ILE A 92 -8.02 7.40 -3.88
C ILE A 92 -7.11 8.27 -4.75
N TYR A 93 -6.21 9.05 -4.13
CA TYR A 93 -5.25 9.88 -4.86
C TYR A 93 -4.26 9.04 -5.67
N ALA A 94 -3.73 7.97 -5.06
CA ALA A 94 -2.82 7.05 -5.75
C ALA A 94 -3.50 6.31 -6.90
N LEU A 95 -4.78 5.95 -6.76
CA LEU A 95 -5.56 5.32 -7.82
C LEU A 95 -5.80 6.26 -9.00
N GLU A 96 -6.13 7.53 -8.73
CA GLU A 96 -6.26 8.56 -9.78
C GLU A 96 -4.93 8.78 -10.51
N ILE A 97 -3.82 8.90 -9.78
CA ILE A 97 -2.50 9.05 -10.42
C ILE A 97 -2.16 7.80 -11.24
N GLY A 98 -2.39 6.60 -10.69
CA GLY A 98 -2.13 5.35 -11.37
C GLY A 98 -2.94 5.19 -12.66
N SER A 99 -4.22 5.60 -12.66
CA SER A 99 -5.05 5.58 -13.87
C SER A 99 -4.48 6.51 -14.95
N LYS A 100 -4.04 7.72 -14.59
CA LYS A 100 -3.41 8.67 -15.53
C LYS A 100 -2.08 8.18 -16.08
N LEU A 101 -1.29 7.47 -15.29
CA LEU A 101 -0.06 6.83 -15.77
C LEU A 101 -0.36 5.77 -16.84
N VAL A 102 -1.41 4.96 -16.67
CA VAL A 102 -1.85 3.99 -17.69
C VAL A 102 -2.42 4.70 -18.92
N GLU A 103 -3.30 5.69 -18.74
CA GLU A 103 -3.90 6.48 -19.83
C GLU A 103 -2.87 7.23 -20.69
N SER A 104 -1.71 7.56 -20.12
CA SER A 104 -0.60 8.20 -20.85
C SER A 104 0.01 7.33 -21.96
N ASN A 105 -0.29 6.02 -21.97
CA ASN A 105 0.34 4.99 -22.82
C ASN A 105 1.86 4.81 -22.60
N GLN A 106 2.45 5.45 -21.58
CA GLN A 106 3.85 5.21 -21.21
C GLN A 106 4.03 3.94 -20.37
N TYR A 107 3.01 3.60 -19.57
CA TYR A 107 3.03 2.48 -18.64
C TYR A 107 1.82 1.58 -18.88
N LYS A 108 2.00 0.27 -18.80
CA LYS A 108 0.95 -0.72 -19.04
C LYS A 108 0.40 -1.28 -17.72
N ASN A 109 1.26 -1.53 -16.75
CA ASN A 109 0.91 -2.17 -15.49
C ASN A 109 1.38 -1.29 -14.32
N VAL A 110 0.43 -0.58 -13.72
CA VAL A 110 0.65 0.24 -12.53
C VAL A 110 0.04 -0.46 -11.32
N MET A 111 0.85 -0.73 -10.31
CA MET A 111 0.42 -1.32 -9.04
C MET A 111 0.17 -0.21 -8.02
N VAL A 112 -1.04 -0.18 -7.46
CA VAL A 112 -1.45 0.78 -6.42
C VAL A 112 -1.83 0.04 -5.15
N ILE A 113 -1.20 0.39 -4.03
CA ILE A 113 -1.46 -0.23 -2.72
C ILE A 113 -1.66 0.87 -1.67
N GLY A 114 -2.71 0.75 -0.85
CA GLY A 114 -2.90 1.58 0.35
C GLY A 114 -2.55 0.80 1.60
N VAL A 115 -1.67 1.36 2.46
CA VAL A 115 -1.23 0.76 3.73
C VAL A 115 -1.24 1.78 4.86
#